data_AF-A0A0K8RBQ3-F1
#
_entry.id   AF-A0A0K8RBQ3-F1
#
_cell.length_a   1.000
_cell.length_b   1.000
_cell.length_c   1.000
_cell.angle_alpha   90.00
_cell.angle_beta   90.00
_cell.angle_gamma   90.00
#
_symmetry.space_group_name_H-M   'P 1'
#
loop_
_entity.id
_entity.type
_entity.pdbx_description
1 polymer ?
#
loop_
_entity_poly.entity_id
_entity_poly.type
_entity_poly.pdbx_seq_one_letter_code
_entity_poly.pdbx_strand_id
1 'polypeptide(L)'
;MKQQMFILLAALQLSNQEHGSPSVHTPDVVIQEHYKRLSPGCKTEIQLQMEQVCKVHDRSKFSPSYGGCFVYCYNNKNDGIRVTLRNGLPCGENGQICKNGECVNTMNNCEIDYFFP
;
A
#
# COMPACT_ATOMS: atom_id res chain seq x y z
N MET A 1 20.07 28.40 46.41
CA MET A 1 19.71 26.97 46.24
C MET A 1 18.33 26.88 45.62
N LYS A 2 18.18 26.05 44.57
CA LYS A 2 16.96 25.35 44.07
C LYS A 2 15.78 26.27 43.64
N GLN A 3 15.08 26.04 42.52
CA GLN A 3 14.84 24.82 41.76
C GLN A 3 14.30 25.25 40.37
N GLN A 4 14.97 24.86 39.28
CA GLN A 4 14.42 25.00 37.93
C GLN A 4 13.48 23.82 37.67
N MET A 5 12.18 24.09 37.56
CA MET A 5 11.19 23.10 37.17
C MET A 5 11.12 23.06 35.64
N PHE A 6 11.88 22.13 35.04
CA PHE A 6 11.67 21.74 33.65
C PHE A 6 10.47 20.79 33.58
N ILE A 7 9.33 21.30 33.12
CA ILE A 7 8.20 20.45 32.74
C ILE A 7 8.51 19.89 31.35
N LEU A 8 9.05 18.68 31.31
CA LEU A 8 9.10 17.86 30.10
C LEU A 8 7.68 17.41 29.76
N LEU A 9 7.00 18.15 28.89
CA LEU A 9 5.84 17.63 28.16
C LEU A 9 6.37 16.64 27.11
N ALA A 10 6.52 15.38 27.52
CA ALA A 10 6.68 14.28 26.58
C ALA A 10 5.37 14.11 25.80
N ALA A 11 5.47 14.25 24.48
CA ALA A 11 4.37 14.18 23.54
C ALA A 11 3.67 12.81 23.59
N LEU A 12 2.39 12.79 23.96
CA LEU A 12 1.45 11.81 23.44
C LEU A 12 0.81 12.38 22.17
N GLN A 13 1.58 12.40 21.08
CA GLN A 13 0.96 12.34 19.77
C GLN A 13 0.63 10.87 19.53
N LEU A 14 -0.48 10.41 20.13
CA LEU A 14 -1.18 9.22 19.67
C LEU A 14 -1.56 9.51 18.22
N SER A 15 -0.76 8.98 17.30
CA SER A 15 -1.14 8.82 15.92
C SER A 15 -2.46 8.06 15.91
N ASN A 16 -3.57 8.79 15.79
CA ASN A 16 -4.79 8.27 15.21
C ASN A 16 -4.40 7.85 13.78
N GLN A 17 -3.81 6.66 13.64
CA GLN A 17 -4.01 5.88 12.44
C GLN A 17 -5.50 5.58 12.45
N GLU A 18 -6.26 6.47 11.80
CA GLU A 18 -7.57 6.12 11.30
C GLU A 18 -7.42 4.74 10.68
N HIS A 19 -8.05 3.76 11.32
CA HIS A 19 -8.18 2.43 10.76
C HIS A 19 -9.07 2.60 9.53
N GLY A 20 -8.45 3.05 8.43
CA GLY A 20 -9.05 3.06 7.12
C GLY A 20 -9.57 1.67 6.90
N SER A 21 -10.89 1.53 6.90
CA SER A 21 -11.53 0.23 6.74
C SER A 21 -10.97 -0.40 5.47
N PRO A 22 -10.60 -1.69 5.49
CA PRO A 22 -10.16 -2.36 4.28
C PRO A 22 -11.26 -2.18 3.24
N SER A 23 -10.89 -1.62 2.09
CA SER A 23 -11.80 -1.45 0.97
C SER A 23 -12.57 -2.76 0.73
N VAL A 24 -13.88 -2.64 0.51
CA VAL A 24 -14.82 -3.76 0.36
C VAL A 24 -14.50 -4.62 -0.88
N HIS A 25 -13.65 -4.11 -1.77
CA HIS A 25 -13.28 -4.76 -3.02
C HIS A 25 -12.22 -5.84 -2.81
N THR A 26 -12.41 -6.98 -3.48
CA THR A 26 -11.43 -8.06 -3.51
C THR A 26 -10.15 -7.59 -4.20
N PRO A 27 -8.99 -8.19 -3.90
CA PRO A 27 -7.73 -7.93 -4.60
C PRO A 27 -7.87 -7.84 -6.11
N ASP A 28 -8.59 -8.77 -6.72
CA ASP A 28 -8.75 -8.84 -8.17
C ASP A 28 -9.46 -7.60 -8.72
N VAL A 29 -10.50 -7.12 -8.04
CA VAL A 29 -11.24 -5.90 -8.45
C VAL A 29 -10.32 -4.68 -8.39
N VAL A 30 -9.58 -4.51 -7.30
CA VAL A 30 -8.67 -3.36 -7.14
C VAL A 30 -7.53 -3.41 -8.16
N ILE A 31 -6.99 -4.61 -8.44
CA ILE A 31 -5.96 -4.78 -9.46
C ILE A 31 -6.50 -4.46 -10.86
N GLN A 32 -7.69 -4.95 -11.21
CA GLN A 32 -8.28 -4.68 -12.52
C GLN A 32 -8.63 -3.20 -12.71
N GLU A 33 -9.14 -2.53 -11.69
CA GLU A 33 -9.58 -1.14 -11.78
C GLU A 33 -8.41 -0.15 -11.74
N HIS A 34 -7.43 -0.35 -10.84
CA HIS A 34 -6.36 0.64 -10.60
C HIS A 34 -5.04 0.36 -11.30
N TYR A 35 -4.86 -0.87 -11.78
CA TYR A 35 -3.66 -1.28 -12.50
C TYR A 35 -4.00 -1.68 -13.93
N LYS A 36 -5.11 -1.15 -14.47
CA LYS A 36 -5.72 -1.58 -15.73
C LYS A 36 -4.76 -1.60 -16.93
N ARG A 37 -3.85 -0.63 -16.99
CA ARG A 37 -2.86 -0.42 -18.05
C ARG A 37 -1.58 -1.25 -17.87
N LEU A 38 -1.40 -1.96 -16.76
CA LEU A 38 -0.28 -2.90 -16.66
C LEU A 38 -0.55 -4.14 -17.49
N SER A 39 0.51 -4.70 -18.07
CA SER A 39 0.42 -6.00 -18.73
C SER A 39 -0.11 -7.07 -17.75
N PRO A 40 -0.79 -8.12 -18.25
CA PRO A 40 -1.30 -9.19 -17.41
C PRO A 40 -0.23 -9.80 -16.49
N GLY A 41 1.00 -10.00 -17.00
CA GLY A 41 2.12 -10.51 -16.20
C GLY A 41 2.47 -9.61 -15.01
N CYS A 42 2.49 -8.29 -15.22
CA CYS A 42 2.75 -7.32 -14.16
C CYS A 42 1.62 -7.27 -13.11
N LYS A 43 0.35 -7.40 -13.53
CA LYS A 43 -0.77 -7.52 -12.59
C LYS A 43 -0.62 -8.74 -11.68
N THR A 44 -0.28 -9.90 -12.26
CA THR A 44 -0.03 -11.13 -11.51
C THR A 44 1.13 -10.98 -10.54
N GLU A 45 2.26 -10.39 -10.96
CA GLU A 45 3.43 -10.23 -10.09
C GLU A 45 3.13 -9.32 -8.89
N ILE A 46 2.40 -8.22 -9.09
CA ILE A 46 1.97 -7.33 -7.99
C ILE A 46 1.08 -8.06 -7.01
N GLN A 47 0.10 -8.84 -7.51
CA GLN A 47 -0.80 -9.62 -6.67
C GLN A 47 -0.03 -10.60 -5.78
N LEU A 48 0.93 -11.34 -6.37
CA LEU A 48 1.79 -12.27 -5.64
C LEU A 48 2.61 -11.58 -4.56
N GLN A 49 3.15 -10.39 -4.84
CA GLN A 49 3.93 -9.64 -3.86
C GLN A 49 3.08 -9.11 -2.71
N MET A 50 1.86 -8.65 -2.99
CA MET A 50 0.89 -8.25 -1.96
C MET A 50 0.51 -9.45 -1.07
N GLU A 51 0.27 -10.61 -1.67
CA GLU A 51 0.00 -11.84 -0.91
C GLU A 51 1.19 -12.24 -0.04
N GLN A 52 2.41 -12.24 -0.60
CA GLN A 52 3.63 -12.58 0.11
C GLN A 52 3.89 -11.65 1.29
N VAL A 53 3.75 -10.33 1.10
CA VAL A 53 4.00 -9.38 2.19
C VAL A 53 2.98 -9.54 3.31
N CYS A 54 1.71 -9.80 2.99
CA CYS A 54 0.69 -10.06 4.01
C CYS A 54 0.92 -11.39 4.74
N LYS A 55 1.38 -12.42 4.03
CA LYS A 55 1.73 -13.72 4.63
C LYS A 55 2.86 -13.62 5.64
N VAL A 56 3.87 -12.77 5.41
CA VAL A 56 4.95 -12.50 6.37
C VAL A 56 4.43 -11.92 7.70
N HIS A 57 3.26 -11.29 7.67
CA HIS A 57 2.59 -10.74 8.85
C HIS A 57 1.44 -11.61 9.37
N ASP A 58 1.40 -12.90 9.01
CA ASP A 58 0.36 -13.85 9.41
C ASP A 58 -1.07 -13.37 9.05
N ARG A 59 -1.19 -12.67 7.91
CA ARG A 59 -2.45 -12.18 7.36
C ARG A 59 -2.81 -12.94 6.08
N SER A 60 -4.05 -13.42 6.02
CA SER A 60 -4.57 -14.23 4.91
C SER A 60 -5.31 -13.44 3.82
N LYS A 61 -5.74 -12.21 4.11
CA LYS A 61 -6.46 -11.35 3.18
C LYS A 61 -5.73 -10.05 3.00
N PHE A 62 -5.96 -9.42 1.84
CA PHE A 62 -5.37 -8.13 1.54
C PHE A 62 -6.29 -7.26 0.70
N SER A 63 -6.08 -5.96 0.77
CA SER A 63 -6.72 -4.96 -0.08
C SER A 63 -5.68 -3.94 -0.50
N PRO A 64 -5.38 -3.77 -1.80
CA PRO A 64 -4.44 -2.76 -2.26
C PRO A 64 -4.97 -1.34 -1.99
N SER A 65 -4.06 -0.39 -1.79
CA SER A 65 -4.44 1.01 -1.65
C SER A 65 -4.82 1.68 -2.97
N TYR A 66 -5.85 2.51 -2.91
CA TYR A 66 -6.11 3.54 -3.94
C TYR A 66 -4.92 4.49 -4.02
N GLY A 67 -4.34 4.65 -5.22
CA GLY A 67 -3.16 5.51 -5.43
C GLY A 67 -1.81 4.85 -5.12
N GLY A 68 -1.82 3.58 -4.71
CA GLY A 68 -0.69 2.65 -4.75
C GLY A 68 0.48 2.96 -3.80
N CYS A 69 1.18 1.90 -3.39
CA CYS A 69 2.33 1.85 -2.46
C CYS A 69 2.06 1.44 -1.03
N PHE A 70 0.84 1.06 -0.70
CA PHE A 70 0.55 0.29 0.50
C PHE A 70 -0.50 -0.78 0.23
N VAL A 71 -0.48 -1.81 1.06
CA VAL A 71 -1.49 -2.86 1.09
C VAL A 71 -2.01 -2.99 2.51
N TYR A 72 -3.32 -3.10 2.64
CA TYR A 72 -3.96 -3.45 3.90
C TYR A 72 -4.00 -4.95 4.02
N CYS A 73 -3.27 -5.52 4.97
CA CYS A 73 -3.26 -6.95 5.26
C CYS A 73 -4.14 -7.22 6.47
N TYR A 74 -5.07 -8.16 6.40
CA TYR A 74 -6.03 -8.41 7.48
C TYR A 74 -6.49 -9.87 7.53
N ASN A 75 -7.01 -10.29 8.69
CA ASN A 75 -7.73 -11.56 8.85
C ASN A 75 -9.24 -11.32 8.90
N ASN A 76 -9.64 -10.24 9.58
CA ASN A 76 -11.01 -9.77 9.73
C ASN A 76 -11.04 -8.23 9.88
N LYS A 77 -12.24 -7.64 10.04
CA LYS A 77 -12.45 -6.18 10.03
C LYS A 77 -11.73 -5.43 11.17
N ASN A 78 -11.39 -6.10 12.26
CA ASN A 78 -10.79 -5.50 13.46
C ASN A 78 -9.31 -5.86 13.62
N ASP A 79 -8.77 -6.66 12.71
CA ASP A 79 -7.43 -7.25 12.81
C ASP A 79 -6.71 -7.06 11.47
N GLY A 80 -6.22 -5.84 11.28
CA GLY A 80 -5.57 -5.40 10.06
C GLY A 80 -4.35 -4.53 10.31
N ILE A 81 -3.43 -4.55 9.37
CA ILE A 81 -2.23 -3.71 9.35
C ILE A 81 -2.06 -3.07 7.98
N ARG A 82 -1.46 -1.89 7.95
CA ARG A 82 -1.04 -1.23 6.72
C ARG A 82 0.43 -1.54 6.49
N VAL A 83 0.75 -2.11 5.32
CA VAL A 83 2.12 -2.47 4.94
C VAL A 83 2.53 -1.64 3.74
N THR A 84 3.67 -0.97 3.84
CA THR A 84 4.24 -0.21 2.72
C THR A 84 4.88 -1.17 1.72
N LEU A 85 4.55 -0.98 0.44
CA LEU A 85 5.10 -1.78 -0.65
C LEU A 85 6.54 -1.34 -0.97
N ARG A 86 7.35 -2.28 -1.46
CA ARG A 86 8.75 -2.02 -1.83
C ARG A 86 8.87 -1.01 -2.98
N ASN A 87 9.99 -0.30 -3.00
CA ASN A 87 10.31 0.63 -4.09
C ASN A 87 10.37 -0.09 -5.45
N GLY A 88 9.98 0.60 -6.51
CA GLY A 88 9.96 0.09 -7.88
C GLY A 88 8.72 -0.71 -8.26
N LEU A 89 7.84 -1.03 -7.31
CA LEU A 89 6.56 -1.64 -7.63
C LEU A 89 5.65 -0.67 -8.38
N PRO A 90 4.89 -1.11 -9.38
CA PRO A 90 3.91 -0.27 -10.03
C PRO A 90 2.83 0.16 -9.02
N CYS A 91 2.32 1.39 -9.15
CA CYS A 91 1.35 1.96 -8.22
C CYS A 91 0.23 2.77 -8.90
N GLY A 92 0.33 3.00 -10.20
CA GLY A 92 -0.65 3.75 -10.97
C GLY A 92 -0.74 3.29 -12.42
N GLU A 93 -1.77 3.76 -13.10
CA GLU A 93 -2.13 3.34 -14.45
C GLU A 93 -1.16 3.83 -15.53
N ASN A 94 -0.35 4.86 -15.27
CA ASN A 94 0.54 5.47 -16.26
C ASN A 94 1.99 5.03 -16.10
N GLY A 95 2.21 3.88 -15.47
CA GLY A 95 3.54 3.39 -15.15
C GLY A 95 4.20 4.13 -14.01
N GLN A 96 3.43 4.77 -13.11
CA GLN A 96 3.99 5.26 -11.85
C GLN A 96 4.50 4.10 -10.99
N ILE A 97 5.53 4.37 -10.18
CA ILE A 97 6.13 3.40 -9.28
C ILE A 97 6.18 3.88 -7.83
N CYS A 98 6.33 2.94 -6.92
CA CYS A 98 6.56 3.22 -5.51
C CYS A 98 7.97 3.73 -5.25
N LYS A 99 8.05 4.83 -4.52
CA LYS A 99 9.28 5.39 -3.99
C LYS A 99 9.03 5.94 -2.60
N ASN A 100 9.63 5.31 -1.60
CA ASN A 100 9.52 5.68 -0.19
C ASN A 100 8.06 5.73 0.31
N GLY A 101 7.22 4.81 -0.17
CA GLY A 101 5.80 4.74 0.18
C GLY A 101 4.90 5.71 -0.57
N GLU A 102 5.44 6.49 -1.51
CA GLU A 102 4.69 7.38 -2.39
C GLU A 102 4.64 6.84 -3.82
N CYS A 103 3.53 7.07 -4.50
CA CYS A 103 3.39 6.74 -5.92
C CYS A 103 3.88 7.90 -6.79
N VAL A 104 5.05 7.73 -7.40
CA VAL A 104 5.73 8.78 -8.15
C VAL A 104 5.70 8.51 -9.65
N ASN A 105 5.60 9.59 -10.43
CA ASN A 105 5.67 9.51 -11.88
C ASN A 105 7.12 9.29 -12.33
N THR A 106 7.48 8.04 -12.59
CA THR A 106 8.80 7.60 -13.04
C THR A 106 8.58 6.36 -13.89
N MET A 107 9.30 6.19 -15.00
CA MET A 107 9.13 5.02 -15.86
C MET A 107 9.28 3.73 -15.04
N ASN A 108 8.23 2.93 -15.07
CA ASN A 108 8.18 1.59 -14.55
C ASN A 108 8.94 0.62 -15.48
N ASN A 109 9.68 -0.32 -14.91
CA ASN A 109 10.29 -1.42 -15.67
C ASN A 109 9.25 -2.46 -16.13
N CYS A 110 8.05 -2.44 -15.54
CA CYS A 110 6.94 -3.28 -15.93
C CYS A 110 6.25 -2.72 -17.18
N GLU A 111 6.06 -3.56 -18.18
CA GLU A 111 5.46 -3.21 -19.47
C GLU A 111 4.03 -2.70 -19.28
N ILE A 112 3.75 -1.52 -19.84
CA ILE A 112 2.40 -0.95 -19.91
C ILE A 112 1.75 -1.48 -21.17
N ASP A 113 0.56 -2.03 -21.02
CA ASP A 113 -0.28 -2.48 -22.12
C ASP A 113 -0.98 -1.26 -22.74
N TYR A 114 -0.47 -0.82 -23.89
CA TYR A 114 -1.03 0.28 -24.65
C TYR A 114 -2.22 -0.20 -25.49
N PHE A 115 -3.33 -0.51 -24.85
CA PHE A 115 -4.60 -0.59 -25.56
C PHE A 115 -5.03 0.83 -25.96
N PHE A 116 -4.80 1.20 -27.23
CA PHE A 116 -5.48 2.33 -27.85
C PHE A 116 -6.94 1.92 -28.13
N PRO A 117 -7.95 2.71 -27.70
CA PRO A 117 -9.34 2.48 -28.07
C PRO A 117 -9.57 2.62 -29.59
#